data_AF-A0A3A2Z2B3-F1
#
_entry.id   AF-A0A3A2Z2B3-F1
#
_cell.length_a   1.000
_cell.length_b   1.000
_cell.length_c   1.000
_cell.angle_alpha   90.00
_cell.angle_beta   90.00
_cell.angle_gamma   90.00
#
_symmetry.space_group_name_H-M   'P 1'
#
loop_
_entity.id
_entity.type
_entity.pdbx_description
1 polymer ?
#
loop_
_entity_poly.entity_id
_entity_poly.type
_entity_poly.pdbx_seq_one_letter_code
_entity_poly.pdbx_strand_id
1 'polypeptide(L)' 'HRRCSGCRSYGRVVNFYAKLPRGAAPEAKPTGLLERYQARYFTGKNASAAPIAQIIAGILLLSYGMEYYFHL' A
#
# COMPACT_ATOMS: atom_id res chain seq x y z
N HIS A 1 -28.24 15.71 44.68
CA HIS A 1 -27.55 15.15 43.49
C HIS A 1 -26.08 15.59 43.46
N ARG A 2 -25.24 15.02 44.33
CA ARG A 2 -23.81 15.39 44.42
C ARG A 2 -23.05 14.67 43.30
N ARG A 3 -22.58 15.41 42.30
CA ARG A 3 -21.79 14.88 41.17
C ARG A 3 -20.42 14.44 41.69
N CYS A 4 -20.22 13.14 41.90
CA CYS A 4 -18.92 12.57 42.23
C CYS A 4 -17.90 12.91 41.13
N SER A 5 -16.88 13.68 41.50
CA SER A 5 -15.77 14.11 40.67
C SER A 5 -14.86 12.95 40.22
N GLY A 6 -14.80 11.86 41.00
CA GLY A 6 -13.94 10.70 40.74
C GLY A 6 -14.28 9.91 39.46
N CYS A 7 -15.57 9.66 39.18
CA CYS A 7 -15.98 8.89 38.00
C CYS A 7 -15.71 9.61 36.67
N ARG A 8 -15.66 10.96 36.70
CA ARG A 8 -15.38 11.78 35.51
C ARG A 8 -13.91 11.76 35.12
N SER A 9 -13.02 11.57 36.10
CA SER A 9 -11.58 11.40 35.87
C SER A 9 -11.28 10.06 35.22
N TYR A 10 -11.89 8.97 35.74
CA TYR A 10 -11.64 7.62 35.24
C TYR A 10 -12.03 7.44 33.77
N GLY A 11 -13.20 7.96 33.34
CA GLY A 11 -13.62 7.89 31.94
C GLY A 11 -12.71 8.65 30.97
N ARG A 12 -12.04 9.72 31.43
CA ARG A 12 -11.09 10.49 30.61
C ARG A 12 -9.77 9.74 30.43
N VAL A 13 -9.30 9.05 31.47
CA VAL A 13 -8.08 8.24 31.42
C VAL A 13 -8.26 7.05 30.47
N VAL A 14 -9.40 6.34 30.54
CA VAL A 14 -9.69 5.22 29.63
C VAL A 14 -9.81 5.69 28.18
N ASN A 15 -10.46 6.83 27.93
CA ASN A 15 -10.56 7.42 26.60
C ASN A 15 -9.21 7.89 26.05
N PHE A 16 -8.30 8.35 26.93
CA PHE A 16 -6.93 8.68 26.55
C PHE A 16 -6.18 7.43 26.08
N TYR A 17 -6.24 6.32 26.82
CA TYR A 17 -5.61 5.05 26.41
C TYR A 17 -6.22 4.44 25.14
N ALA A 18 -7.54 4.57 24.95
CA ALA A 18 -8.20 4.10 23.73
C ALA A 18 -7.84 4.93 22.49
N LYS A 19 -7.50 6.22 22.67
CA LYS A 19 -7.16 7.17 21.61
C LYS A 19 -5.67 7.35 21.39
N LEU A 20 -4.81 6.63 22.10
CA LEU A 20 -3.40 6.62 21.73
C LEU A 20 -3.34 6.22 20.25
N PRO A 21 -2.73 7.05 19.37
CA PRO A 21 -2.58 6.71 17.97
C PRO A 21 -1.72 5.46 17.94
N ARG A 22 -2.36 4.29 17.86
CA ARG A 22 -1.71 3.06 17.44
C ARG A 22 -1.10 3.44 16.10
N GLY A 23 0.24 3.55 16.07
CA GLY A 23 0.97 3.98 14.88
C GLY A 23 0.38 3.26 13.67
N ALA A 24 0.07 4.03 12.62
CA ALA A 24 -0.60 3.54 11.42
C ALA A 24 -0.11 2.13 11.12
N ALA A 25 -1.05 1.17 11.02
CA ALA A 25 -0.72 -0.23 10.88
C ALA A 25 0.39 -0.37 9.83
N PRO A 26 1.52 -1.00 10.17
CA PRO A 26 2.67 -1.07 9.27
C PRO A 26 2.18 -1.59 7.94
N GLU A 27 2.49 -0.87 6.86
CA GLU A 27 2.07 -1.21 5.49
C GLU A 27 2.28 -2.71 5.30
N ALA A 28 1.18 -3.40 4.94
CA ALA A 28 1.10 -4.84 4.91
C ALA A 28 2.36 -5.40 4.24
N LYS A 29 3.21 -6.08 5.01
CA LYS A 29 4.44 -6.66 4.49
C LYS A 29 4.03 -7.63 3.39
N PRO A 30 4.38 -7.36 2.12
CA PRO A 30 3.90 -8.16 1.01
C PRO A 30 4.42 -9.59 1.16
N THR A 31 3.51 -10.53 1.40
CA THR A 31 3.84 -11.95 1.60
C THR A 31 3.82 -12.71 0.28
N GLY A 32 3.08 -12.22 -0.71
CA GLY A 32 3.03 -12.78 -2.06
C GLY A 32 4.06 -12.19 -3.04
N LEU A 33 4.45 -12.97 -4.05
CA LEU A 33 5.34 -12.50 -5.14
C LEU A 33 4.74 -11.30 -5.89
N LEU A 34 3.44 -11.34 -6.19
CA LEU A 34 2.70 -10.25 -6.82
C LEU A 34 2.60 -9.04 -5.90
N GLU A 35 2.36 -9.28 -4.61
CA GLU A 35 2.29 -8.26 -3.57
C GLU A 35 3.64 -7.54 -3.41
N ARG A 36 4.77 -8.26 -3.58
CA ARG A 36 6.12 -7.66 -3.56
C ARG A 36 6.38 -6.78 -4.78
N TYR A 37 5.91 -7.19 -5.96
CA TYR A 37 5.98 -6.36 -7.15
C TYR A 37 5.11 -5.12 -6.98
N GLN A 38 3.88 -5.29 -6.49
CA GLN A 38 2.97 -4.18 -6.22
C GLN A 38 3.58 -3.20 -5.20
N ALA A 39 4.17 -3.72 -4.12
CA ALA A 39 4.78 -2.89 -3.10
C ALA A 39 6.04 -2.14 -3.60
N ARG A 40 6.78 -2.72 -4.55
CA ARG A 40 8.00 -2.12 -5.10
C ARG A 40 7.73 -1.01 -6.11
N TYR A 41 6.60 -1.08 -6.83
CA TYR A 41 6.28 -0.14 -7.91
C TYR A 41 5.10 0.80 -7.62
N PHE A 42 4.18 0.45 -6.70
CA PHE A 42 2.95 1.22 -6.45
C PHE A 42 2.83 1.82 -5.04
N THR A 43 3.44 1.26 -3.99
CA THR A 43 3.31 1.80 -2.62
C THR A 43 4.62 2.41 -2.12
N GLY A 44 4.60 3.71 -1.86
CA GLY A 44 5.68 4.43 -1.19
C GLY A 44 6.62 5.19 -2.14
N LYS A 45 7.82 5.51 -1.65
CA LYS A 45 8.78 6.50 -2.20
C LYS A 45 9.36 6.17 -3.59
N ASN A 46 9.01 5.03 -4.18
CA ASN A 46 9.50 4.54 -5.47
C ASN A 46 8.36 4.28 -6.46
N ALA A 47 7.30 5.08 -6.42
CA ALA A 47 6.31 5.16 -7.50
C ALA A 47 7.02 5.60 -8.79
N SER A 48 7.64 4.63 -9.45
CA SER A 48 8.53 4.81 -10.58
C SER A 48 7.76 4.48 -11.85
N ALA A 49 8.09 5.13 -12.96
CA ALA A 49 7.53 4.84 -14.28
C ALA A 49 8.03 3.50 -14.89
N ALA A 50 8.86 2.75 -14.14
CA ALA A 50 9.39 1.45 -14.54
C ALA A 50 8.34 0.44 -15.08
N PRO A 51 7.16 0.22 -14.47
CA PRO A 51 6.12 -0.66 -15.02
C PRO A 51 5.60 -0.17 -16.37
N ILE A 52 5.48 1.15 -16.58
CA ILE A 52 5.06 1.72 -17.87
C ILE A 52 6.12 1.42 -18.93
N ALA A 53 7.40 1.61 -18.61
CA ALA A 53 8.49 1.28 -19.52
C ALA A 53 8.54 -0.23 -19.84
N GLN A 54 8.26 -1.10 -18.86
CA GLN A 54 8.17 -2.55 -19.09
C GLN A 54 7.03 -2.92 -20.03
N ILE A 55 5.86 -2.29 -19.88
CA ILE A 55 4.73 -2.50 -20.80
C ILE A 55 5.10 -2.06 -22.22
N ILE A 56 5.68 -0.87 -22.39
CA ILE A 56 6.09 -0.37 -23.71
C ILE A 56 7.10 -1.32 -24.36
N ALA A 57 8.13 -1.74 -23.62
CA ALA A 57 9.12 -2.68 -24.12
C ALA A 57 8.51 -4.04 -24.51
N GLY A 58 7.58 -4.55 -23.70
CA GLY A 58 6.85 -5.78 -24.00
C GLY A 58 6.00 -5.67 -25.27
N ILE A 59 5.29 -4.55 -25.44
CA ILE A 59 4.49 -4.28 -26.64
C ILE A 59 5.39 -4.23 -27.87
N LEU A 60 6.54 -3.55 -27.81
CA LEU A 60 7.47 -3.44 -28.95
C LEU A 60 8.05 -4.80 -29.37
N LEU A 61 8.47 -5.62 -28.40
CA LEU A 61 8.95 -6.97 -28.66
C LEU A 61 7.85 -7.86 -29.25
N LEU A 62 6.65 -7.79 -28.69
CA LEU A 62 5.52 -8.56 -29.17
C LEU A 62 5.12 -8.13 -30.59
N SER A 63 5.04 -6.82 -30.86
CA SER A 63 4.72 -6.31 -32.20
C SER A 63 5.77 -6.74 -33.23
N TYR A 64 7.05 -6.71 -32.87
CA TYR A 64 8.13 -7.18 -33.75
C TYR A 64 8.02 -8.68 -34.03
N GLY A 65 7.72 -9.49 -33.00
CA GLY A 65 7.50 -10.92 -33.16
C GLY A 65 6.27 -11.26 -34.01
N MET A 66 5.17 -10.54 -33.82
CA MET A 66 3.95 -10.71 -34.63
C MET A 66 4.22 -10.37 -36.09
N GLU A 67 4.90 -9.25 -36.35
CA GLU A 67 5.21 -8.85 -37.71
C GLU A 67 6.05 -9.90 -38.42
N TYR A 68 7.06 -10.47 -37.76
CA TYR A 68 7.88 -11.55 -38.30
C TYR A 68 7.08 -12.84 -38.57
N TYR A 69 6.06 -13.14 -37.75
CA TYR A 69 5.26 -14.35 -37.91
C TYR A 69 4.17 -14.22 -38.98
N PHE A 70 3.61 -13.03 -39.17
CA PHE A 70 2.59 -12.77 -40.20
C PHE A 70 3.16 -12.34 -41.55
N HIS A 71 4.41 -11.85 -41.59
CA HIS A 71 5.13 -11.54 -42.84
C HIS A 71 5.92 -12.73 -43.42
N LEU A 72 5.89 -13.89 -42.75
CA LEU A 72 6.43 -15.15 -43.24
C LEU A 72 5.31 -16.01 -43.84
#